data_AF-A0AAN8MJ48-F1
#
_entry.id   AF-A0AAN8MJ48-F1
#
_cell.length_a   1.000
_cell.length_b   1.000
_cell.length_c   1.000
_cell.angle_alpha   90.00
_cell.angle_beta   90.00
_cell.angle_gamma   90.00
#
_symmetry.space_group_name_H-M   'P 1'
#
loop_
_entity.id
_entity.type
_entity.pdbx_description
1 polymer ?
#
loop_
_entity_poly.entity_id
_entity_poly.type
_entity_poly.pdbx_seq_one_letter_code
_entity_poly.pdbx_strand_id
1 'polypeptide(L)'
;MVYHYRWSGSHTRWGQPFRLRHVTTGKYLSIMEDKGLLLMDKEKADVKSTAFCFRPSKEKLDLGPKREVDGMGVPDIKYGDSVCYIQHVATCLWLTYQAMDAKCARMGGVQRKAIMHHEGHMDDGLTLSRSQHEESRTARVIRSTVFLFNRFIRGLDTLSNFSLSVFQGSGHPSEEGMINLVLECIDRLHVYSSAAHFAEVAGREAGEAWRSTLNSLYELLAALIRGNRKNCAQFSASLDWLISRLERLEASSGILEVLHCVLVESPEALNIIKEGHIKSIISLLDKHGRNHKVLDVLCSLCVCHGVAVRSNQHLICDNLLLL
;
A
#
# COMPACT_ATOMS: atom_id res chain seq x y z
N MET A 1 1.94 25.74 18.64
CA MET A 1 2.77 25.35 19.80
C MET A 1 3.32 23.95 19.57
N VAL A 2 4.64 23.81 19.50
CA VAL A 2 5.34 22.53 19.38
C VAL A 2 5.53 21.99 20.80
N TYR A 3 5.01 20.80 21.11
CA TYR A 3 5.11 20.19 22.44
C TYR A 3 6.52 19.64 22.74
N HIS A 4 7.54 20.52 22.74
CA HIS A 4 8.97 20.30 23.00
C HIS A 4 9.87 20.09 21.76
N TYR A 5 10.84 21.00 21.59
CA TYR A 5 11.98 20.87 20.66
C TYR A 5 13.20 20.21 21.31
N ARG A 6 13.33 20.28 22.65
CA ARG A 6 14.34 19.58 23.46
C ARG A 6 13.72 18.37 24.16
N TRP A 7 14.44 17.25 24.28
CA TRP A 7 14.03 16.03 25.01
C TRP A 7 12.73 15.35 24.54
N SER A 8 12.39 15.42 23.25
CA SER A 8 11.23 14.71 22.68
C SER A 8 11.31 13.18 22.77
N GLY A 9 12.49 12.64 23.06
CA GLY A 9 12.74 11.21 23.33
C GLY A 9 12.82 10.83 24.82
N SER A 10 12.45 11.73 25.73
CA SER A 10 12.34 11.42 27.17
C SER A 10 11.24 10.39 27.45
N HIS A 11 11.23 9.83 28.66
CA HIS A 11 10.18 8.92 29.08
C HIS A 11 8.82 9.61 29.08
N THR A 12 7.83 8.97 28.46
CA THR A 12 6.45 9.48 28.45
C THR A 12 5.85 9.41 29.84
N ARG A 13 5.28 10.54 30.30
CA ARG A 13 4.62 10.66 31.60
C ARG A 13 3.10 10.67 31.47
N TRP A 14 2.41 10.30 32.55
CA TRP A 14 0.95 10.46 32.64
C TRP A 14 0.54 11.93 32.50
N GLY A 15 -0.51 12.19 31.73
CA GLY A 15 -1.01 13.53 31.46
C GLY A 15 -0.12 14.38 30.52
N GLN A 16 1.01 13.85 30.04
CA GLN A 16 1.85 14.55 29.06
C GLN A 16 1.13 14.62 27.71
N PRO A 17 0.96 15.81 27.10
CA PRO A 17 0.32 15.94 25.80
C PRO A 17 1.25 15.42 24.69
N PHE A 18 0.69 14.65 23.77
CA PHE A 18 1.35 14.17 22.56
C PHE A 18 0.37 14.17 21.38
N ARG A 19 0.92 13.94 20.17
CA ARG A 19 0.14 13.77 18.94
C ARG A 19 0.36 12.37 18.39
N LEU A 20 -0.71 11.73 17.94
CA LEU A 20 -0.65 10.42 17.29
C LEU A 20 -0.52 10.59 15.78
N ARG A 21 0.55 10.02 15.20
CA ARG A 21 0.79 10.03 13.75
C ARG A 21 0.79 8.60 13.23
N HIS A 22 -0.07 8.34 12.25
CA HIS A 22 -0.05 7.07 11.54
C HIS A 22 1.21 6.99 10.65
N VAL A 23 1.97 5.89 10.72
CA VAL A 23 3.32 5.85 10.15
C VAL A 23 3.29 5.83 8.62
N THR A 24 2.48 4.96 8.01
CA THR A 24 2.44 4.74 6.55
C THR A 24 1.71 5.86 5.82
N THR A 25 0.52 6.27 6.28
CA THR A 25 -0.21 7.41 5.66
C THR A 25 0.37 8.75 6.07
N GLY A 26 0.97 8.81 7.26
CA GLY A 26 1.59 10.01 7.76
C GLY A 26 0.69 11.10 8.29
N LYS A 27 -0.61 10.79 8.34
CA LYS A 27 -1.69 11.61 8.87
C LYS A 27 -1.67 11.60 10.40
N TYR A 28 -2.26 12.61 11.00
CA TYR A 28 -2.44 12.71 12.44
C TYR A 28 -3.86 12.34 12.83
N LEU A 29 -4.02 11.63 13.95
CA LEU A 29 -5.33 11.42 14.53
C LEU A 29 -5.85 12.76 15.09
N SER A 30 -7.09 13.10 14.76
CA SER A 30 -7.75 14.33 15.17
C SER A 30 -9.17 14.04 15.63
N ILE A 31 -9.62 14.80 16.64
CA ILE A 31 -11.04 14.86 16.99
C ILE A 31 -11.79 15.79 16.02
N MET A 32 -13.00 15.40 15.64
CA MET A 32 -13.93 16.17 14.82
C MET A 32 -14.98 16.87 15.73
N GLU A 33 -15.70 17.84 15.19
CA GLU A 33 -16.74 18.58 15.95
C GLU A 33 -17.87 17.67 16.45
N ASP A 34 -18.18 16.61 15.70
CA ASP A 34 -19.17 15.58 16.03
C ASP A 34 -18.65 14.54 17.06
N LYS A 35 -17.47 14.78 17.67
CA LYS A 35 -16.75 13.85 18.56
C LYS A 35 -16.29 12.56 17.87
N GLY A 36 -16.35 12.51 16.54
CA GLY A 36 -15.71 11.47 15.75
C GLY A 36 -14.19 11.61 15.74
N LEU A 37 -13.52 10.56 15.25
CA LEU A 37 -12.08 10.55 15.03
C LEU A 37 -11.78 10.44 13.54
N LEU A 38 -10.82 11.24 13.07
CA LEU A 38 -10.38 11.23 11.69
C LEU A 38 -8.86 11.34 11.58
N LEU A 39 -8.29 10.66 10.59
CA LEU A 39 -6.90 10.87 10.19
C LEU A 39 -6.81 12.08 9.24
N MET A 40 -6.16 13.14 9.70
CA MET A 40 -5.99 14.40 8.96
C MET A 40 -4.56 14.58 8.47
N ASP A 41 -4.41 15.24 7.31
CA ASP A 41 -3.10 15.61 6.78
C ASP A 41 -2.38 16.60 7.72
N LYS A 42 -1.05 16.60 7.66
CA LYS A 42 -0.20 17.39 8.58
C LYS A 42 -0.53 18.87 8.54
N GLU A 43 -0.90 19.39 7.37
CA GLU A 43 -1.19 20.79 7.10
C GLU A 43 -2.52 21.23 7.72
N LYS A 44 -3.47 20.31 7.86
CA LYS A 44 -4.81 20.57 8.41
C LYS A 44 -4.92 20.22 9.90
N ALA A 45 -3.99 19.40 10.40
CA ALA A 45 -4.05 18.87 11.75
C ALA A 45 -3.49 19.89 12.77
N ASP A 46 -4.37 20.69 13.35
CA ASP A 46 -4.04 21.69 14.37
C ASP A 46 -3.72 21.05 15.72
N VAL A 47 -3.09 21.82 16.61
CA VAL A 47 -2.61 21.32 17.91
C VAL A 47 -3.78 21.07 18.86
N LYS A 48 -4.86 21.85 18.78
CA LYS A 48 -5.97 21.78 19.72
C LYS A 48 -6.81 20.52 19.52
N SER A 49 -6.99 20.08 18.27
CA SER A 49 -7.77 18.88 17.91
C SER A 49 -6.98 17.56 17.97
N THR A 50 -5.65 17.64 18.00
CA THR A 50 -4.78 16.45 17.92
C THR A 50 -3.94 16.21 19.17
N ALA A 51 -4.19 16.97 20.25
CA ALA A 51 -3.51 16.81 21.52
C ALA A 51 -4.21 15.75 22.39
N PHE A 52 -3.54 14.63 22.58
CA PHE A 52 -3.97 13.53 23.44
C PHE A 52 -3.00 13.36 24.60
N CYS A 53 -3.42 12.68 25.65
CA CYS A 53 -2.54 12.25 26.73
C CYS A 53 -2.93 10.87 27.24
N PHE A 54 -1.98 10.19 27.87
CA PHE A 54 -2.23 8.94 28.58
C PHE A 54 -2.66 9.23 30.02
N ARG A 55 -3.57 8.42 30.54
CA ARG A 55 -4.06 8.47 31.92
C ARG A 55 -4.05 7.06 32.52
N PRO A 56 -3.77 6.92 33.83
CA PRO A 56 -3.77 5.62 34.50
C PRO A 56 -5.19 5.15 34.87
N SER A 57 -6.14 6.08 34.97
CA SER A 57 -7.56 5.81 35.25
C SER A 57 -8.43 6.94 34.65
N LYS A 58 -9.75 6.73 34.65
CA LYS A 58 -10.74 7.72 34.19
C LYS A 58 -11.20 8.70 35.27
N GLU A 59 -10.47 8.77 36.38
CA GLU A 59 -10.79 9.67 37.48
C GLU A 59 -10.38 11.12 37.17
N LYS A 60 -11.09 12.07 37.78
CA LYS A 60 -10.72 13.49 37.76
C LYS A 60 -9.46 13.69 38.59
N LEU A 61 -8.27 13.53 37.99
CA LEU A 61 -7.05 14.04 38.64
C LEU A 61 -6.89 15.52 38.38
N ASP A 62 -6.59 16.26 39.45
CA ASP A 62 -5.99 17.58 39.37
C ASP A 62 -4.66 17.49 38.64
N LEU A 63 -4.58 18.17 37.50
CA LEU A 63 -3.33 18.31 36.75
C LEU A 63 -2.42 19.21 37.59
N GLY A 64 -1.58 18.60 38.42
CA GLY A 64 -0.52 19.28 39.15
C GLY A 64 0.38 20.09 38.21
N PRO A 65 1.15 21.06 38.75
CA PRO A 65 1.95 21.97 37.93
C PRO A 65 2.90 21.20 37.01
N LYS A 66 2.83 21.50 35.71
CA LYS A 66 3.74 20.97 34.69
C LYS A 66 5.16 21.42 34.99
N ARG A 67 5.94 20.58 35.66
CA ARG A 67 7.38 20.78 35.78
C ARG A 67 8.04 20.32 34.47
N GLU A 68 8.69 21.26 33.79
CA GLU A 68 9.69 20.92 32.80
C GLU A 68 10.82 20.15 33.52
N VAL A 69 11.15 18.99 32.96
CA VAL A 69 12.21 18.13 33.50
C VAL A 69 13.32 18.15 32.49
N ASP A 70 14.48 18.66 32.89
CA ASP A 70 15.70 18.54 32.11
C ASP A 70 16.24 17.11 32.27
N GLY A 71 16.31 16.36 31.18
CA GLY A 71 16.78 14.97 31.14
C GLY A 71 15.72 13.95 30.71
N MET A 72 15.96 12.67 31.00
CA MET A 72 15.09 11.57 30.56
C MET A 72 13.77 11.45 31.34
N GLY A 73 13.66 12.01 32.54
CA GLY A 73 12.49 11.85 33.41
C GLY A 73 12.28 10.42 33.90
N VAL A 74 11.17 10.20 34.63
CA VAL A 74 10.82 8.92 35.25
C VAL A 74 10.08 8.02 34.25
N PRO A 75 10.44 6.72 34.12
CA PRO A 75 9.78 5.77 33.22
C PRO A 75 8.45 5.25 33.81
N ASP A 76 7.42 6.10 33.80
CA ASP A 76 6.11 5.78 34.39
C ASP A 76 5.28 4.77 33.57
N ILE A 77 5.45 4.75 32.25
CA ILE A 77 4.67 3.93 31.31
C ILE A 77 5.55 2.83 30.73
N LYS A 78 5.13 1.57 30.89
CA LYS A 78 5.83 0.37 30.43
C LYS A 78 5.08 -0.30 29.30
N TYR A 79 5.82 -0.89 28.34
CA TYR A 79 5.24 -1.71 27.30
C TYR A 79 4.75 -3.05 27.90
N GLY A 80 3.55 -3.49 27.50
CA GLY A 80 2.93 -4.75 27.97
C GLY A 80 2.30 -4.68 29.36
N ASP A 81 2.91 -3.96 30.31
CA ASP A 81 2.48 -3.97 31.71
C ASP A 81 1.53 -2.82 32.07
N SER A 82 1.74 -1.63 31.49
CA SER A 82 0.92 -0.46 31.83
C SER A 82 -0.39 -0.48 31.04
N VAL A 83 -1.51 -0.35 31.77
CA VAL A 83 -2.83 -0.09 31.18
C VAL A 83 -3.01 1.42 31.05
N CYS A 84 -3.19 1.88 29.82
CA CYS A 84 -3.30 3.30 29.49
C CYS A 84 -4.71 3.62 28.98
N TYR A 85 -5.27 4.73 29.43
CA TYR A 85 -6.47 5.34 28.85
C TYR A 85 -6.05 6.57 28.04
N ILE A 86 -6.60 6.73 26.84
CA ILE A 86 -6.34 7.91 26.01
C ILE A 86 -7.43 8.95 26.23
N GLN A 87 -7.00 10.17 26.60
CA GLN A 87 -7.88 11.32 26.76
C GLN A 87 -7.48 12.43 25.79
N HIS A 88 -8.45 13.13 25.22
CA HIS A 88 -8.19 14.35 24.47
C HIS A 88 -8.03 15.53 25.42
N VAL A 89 -6.94 16.28 25.27
CA VAL A 89 -6.49 17.28 26.26
C VAL A 89 -7.44 18.47 26.37
N ALA A 90 -8.00 18.95 25.26
CA ALA A 90 -8.83 20.16 25.28
C ALA A 90 -10.30 19.91 25.65
N THR A 91 -10.84 18.72 25.32
CA THR A 91 -12.26 18.38 25.56
C THR A 91 -12.45 17.44 26.74
N CYS A 92 -11.37 16.86 27.27
CA CYS A 92 -11.38 15.85 28.32
C CYS A 92 -12.17 14.57 27.97
N LEU A 93 -12.52 14.36 26.68
CA LEU A 93 -13.19 13.16 26.22
C LEU A 93 -12.23 11.96 26.21
N TRP A 94 -12.77 10.79 26.48
CA TRP A 94 -12.07 9.50 26.48
C TRP A 94 -12.22 8.79 25.13
N LEU A 95 -11.13 8.19 24.65
CA LEU A 95 -11.16 7.29 23.52
C LEU A 95 -11.91 6.01 23.93
N THR A 96 -12.96 5.66 23.19
CA THR A 96 -13.78 4.46 23.38
C THR A 96 -14.24 3.95 22.01
N TYR A 97 -14.88 2.79 21.96
CA TYR A 97 -15.57 2.35 20.75
C TYR A 97 -17.07 2.69 20.78
N GLN A 98 -17.68 2.81 19.60
CA GLN A 98 -19.12 2.92 19.44
C GLN A 98 -19.73 1.52 19.54
N ALA A 99 -20.64 1.31 20.51
CA ALA A 99 -21.36 0.05 20.66
C ALA A 99 -22.20 -0.24 19.40
N MET A 100 -22.16 -1.47 18.91
CA MET A 100 -22.91 -1.86 17.71
C MET A 100 -24.37 -2.14 18.06
N ASP A 101 -25.28 -1.74 17.17
CA ASP A 101 -26.69 -2.11 17.26
C ASP A 101 -26.89 -3.61 17.00
N ALA A 102 -27.76 -4.25 17.79
CA ALA A 102 -28.02 -5.69 17.77
C ALA A 102 -28.46 -6.24 16.40
N LYS A 103 -28.96 -5.38 15.49
CA LYS A 103 -29.32 -5.78 14.11
C LYS A 103 -28.13 -6.01 13.19
N CYS A 104 -26.99 -5.35 13.46
CA CYS A 104 -25.82 -5.33 12.57
C CYS A 104 -24.83 -6.49 12.81
N ALA A 105 -24.89 -7.14 13.98
CA ALA A 105 -24.01 -8.25 14.35
C ALA A 105 -24.15 -9.52 13.47
N ARG A 106 -25.24 -9.63 12.69
CA ARG A 106 -25.55 -10.81 11.87
C ARG A 106 -24.81 -10.89 10.53
N MET A 107 -24.10 -9.84 10.11
CA MET A 107 -23.49 -9.75 8.75
C MET A 107 -21.96 -9.94 8.70
N GLY A 108 -21.35 -10.61 9.67
CA GLY A 108 -20.02 -11.22 9.49
C GLY A 108 -18.80 -10.29 9.46
N GLY A 109 -18.96 -8.98 9.67
CA GLY A 109 -17.85 -8.02 9.82
C GLY A 109 -18.01 -7.17 11.07
N VAL A 110 -17.32 -7.51 12.17
CA VAL A 110 -17.36 -6.72 13.41
C VAL A 110 -16.24 -5.68 13.40
N GLN A 111 -16.37 -4.66 12.55
CA GLN A 111 -15.53 -3.46 12.69
C GLN A 111 -16.17 -2.50 13.69
N ARG A 112 -15.53 -2.33 14.84
CA ARG A 112 -15.93 -1.34 15.85
C ARG A 112 -15.28 0.00 15.50
N LYS A 113 -16.08 1.07 15.45
CA LYS A 113 -15.58 2.42 15.20
C LYS A 113 -15.14 3.07 16.51
N ALA A 114 -13.92 3.63 16.55
CA ALA A 114 -13.46 4.42 17.69
C ALA A 114 -14.09 5.83 17.68
N ILE A 115 -14.47 6.33 18.85
CA ILE A 115 -15.10 7.64 19.09
C ILE A 115 -14.54 8.28 20.36
N MET A 116 -14.82 9.57 20.55
CA MET A 116 -14.50 10.29 21.78
C MET A 116 -15.76 10.49 22.63
N HIS A 117 -15.79 9.95 23.85
CA HIS A 117 -16.98 9.97 24.74
C HIS A 117 -16.66 10.51 26.15
N HIS A 118 -17.67 11.00 26.86
CA HIS A 118 -17.50 11.60 28.19
C HIS A 118 -17.15 10.58 29.29
N GLU A 119 -17.63 9.34 29.14
CA GLU A 119 -17.42 8.26 30.12
C GLU A 119 -16.53 7.14 29.56
N GLY A 120 -16.67 6.83 28.27
CA GLY A 120 -16.15 5.60 27.64
C GLY A 120 -16.60 4.30 28.33
N HIS A 121 -16.10 3.16 27.88
CA HIS A 121 -16.39 1.85 28.46
C HIS A 121 -15.35 1.42 29.51
N MET A 122 -15.67 0.41 30.32
CA MET A 122 -14.75 -0.09 31.36
C MET A 122 -13.57 -0.89 30.78
N ASP A 123 -13.74 -1.43 29.58
CA ASP A 123 -12.76 -2.22 28.82
C ASP A 123 -11.92 -1.38 27.84
N ASP A 124 -11.89 -0.05 28.00
CA ASP A 124 -11.08 0.86 27.18
C ASP A 124 -9.56 0.81 27.49
N GLY A 125 -9.12 -0.03 28.43
CA GLY A 125 -7.73 -0.12 28.84
C GLY A 125 -6.83 -0.60 27.70
N LEU A 126 -5.89 0.25 27.27
CA LEU A 126 -4.94 -0.06 26.19
C LEU A 126 -3.58 -0.42 26.75
N THR A 127 -3.06 -1.58 26.36
CA THR A 127 -1.65 -1.92 26.58
C THR A 127 -0.81 -1.46 25.38
N LEU A 128 0.39 -0.97 25.66
CA LEU A 128 1.29 -0.49 24.62
C LEU A 128 2.28 -1.58 24.24
N SER A 129 2.41 -1.86 22.94
CA SER A 129 3.46 -2.70 22.38
C SER A 129 4.30 -1.90 21.40
N ARG A 130 5.63 -2.10 21.43
CA ARG A 130 6.53 -1.46 20.48
C ARG A 130 6.83 -2.41 19.32
N SER A 131 6.60 -1.91 18.11
CA SER A 131 6.98 -2.60 16.87
C SER A 131 8.50 -2.80 16.78
N GLN A 132 8.92 -3.90 16.16
CA GLN A 132 10.33 -4.21 15.93
C GLN A 132 10.99 -3.17 15.01
N HIS A 133 12.32 -3.06 15.09
CA HIS A 133 13.06 -2.03 14.34
C HIS A 133 12.85 -2.16 12.81
N GLU A 134 12.79 -3.38 12.29
CA GLU A 134 12.59 -3.64 10.86
C GLU A 134 11.20 -3.23 10.39
N GLU A 135 10.14 -3.60 11.11
CA GLU A 135 8.77 -3.22 10.77
C GLU A 135 8.59 -1.69 10.77
N SER A 136 9.20 -0.98 11.74
CA SER A 136 9.21 0.48 11.75
C SER A 136 9.93 1.09 10.55
N ARG A 137 11.06 0.51 10.12
CA ARG A 137 11.78 0.93 8.91
C ARG A 137 10.93 0.68 7.67
N THR A 138 10.34 -0.50 7.54
CA THR A 138 9.47 -0.87 6.42
C THR A 138 8.27 0.08 6.29
N ALA A 139 7.62 0.41 7.40
CA ALA A 139 6.49 1.35 7.39
C ALA A 139 6.88 2.76 6.87
N ARG A 140 8.10 3.22 7.15
CA ARG A 140 8.62 4.50 6.61
C ARG A 140 8.93 4.38 5.12
N VAL A 141 9.52 3.27 4.67
CA VAL A 141 9.78 3.01 3.25
C VAL A 141 8.47 3.03 2.47
N ILE A 142 7.44 2.32 2.96
CA ILE A 142 6.10 2.31 2.36
C ILE A 142 5.59 3.74 2.17
N ARG A 143 5.64 4.57 3.22
CA ARG A 143 5.19 5.97 3.12
C ARG A 143 5.93 6.73 2.01
N SER A 144 7.26 6.65 2.00
CA SER A 144 8.10 7.36 1.03
C SER A 144 7.81 6.89 -0.39
N THR A 145 7.65 5.58 -0.61
CA THR A 145 7.32 5.02 -1.91
C THR A 145 5.93 5.45 -2.38
N VAL A 146 4.91 5.35 -1.52
CA VAL A 146 3.54 5.79 -1.84
C VAL A 146 3.53 7.27 -2.22
N PHE A 147 4.25 8.12 -1.46
CA PHE A 147 4.36 9.54 -1.77
C PHE A 147 5.03 9.80 -3.12
N LEU A 148 6.14 9.11 -3.40
CA LEU A 148 6.90 9.26 -4.64
C LEU A 148 6.06 8.86 -5.86
N PHE A 149 5.41 7.69 -5.82
CA PHE A 149 4.57 7.22 -6.92
C PHE A 149 3.35 8.11 -7.13
N ASN A 150 2.66 8.54 -6.08
CA ASN A 150 1.55 9.50 -6.24
C ASN A 150 2.01 10.81 -6.87
N ARG A 151 3.19 11.31 -6.53
CA ARG A 151 3.76 12.50 -7.16
C ARG A 151 4.10 12.26 -8.64
N PHE A 152 4.67 11.10 -8.95
CA PHE A 152 5.01 10.71 -10.32
C PHE A 152 3.76 10.58 -11.21
N ILE A 153 2.73 9.86 -10.72
CA ILE A 153 1.42 9.72 -11.35
C ILE A 153 0.82 11.09 -11.69
N ARG A 154 0.76 12.00 -10.71
CA ARG A 154 0.27 13.37 -10.93
C ARG A 154 1.09 14.15 -11.97
N GLY A 155 2.39 13.93 -12.00
CA GLY A 155 3.27 14.51 -13.02
C GLY A 155 2.90 14.03 -14.42
N LEU A 156 2.70 12.73 -14.59
CA LEU A 156 2.27 12.14 -15.86
C LEU A 156 0.86 12.61 -16.28
N ASP A 157 -0.07 12.72 -15.33
CA ASP A 157 -1.43 13.25 -15.60
C ASP A 157 -1.39 14.69 -16.14
N THR A 158 -0.44 15.49 -15.66
CA THR A 158 -0.25 16.88 -16.13
C THR A 158 0.30 16.92 -17.56
N LEU A 159 1.17 15.97 -17.91
CA LEU A 159 1.79 15.88 -19.23
C LEU A 159 0.84 15.36 -20.31
N SER A 160 -0.05 14.45 -19.95
CA SER A 160 -0.89 13.74 -20.91
C SER A 160 -2.14 14.52 -21.35
N ASN A 161 -2.32 15.79 -20.91
CA ASN A 161 -3.53 16.59 -21.10
C ASN A 161 -4.82 15.81 -20.77
N PHE A 162 -4.75 14.81 -19.89
CA PHE A 162 -5.91 14.04 -19.48
C PHE A 162 -6.76 14.87 -18.53
N SER A 163 -7.76 15.55 -19.09
CA SER A 163 -8.99 15.83 -18.37
C SER A 163 -10.02 14.79 -18.80
N LEU A 164 -10.14 13.69 -18.04
CA LEU A 164 -11.41 13.02 -17.68
C LEU A 164 -11.22 11.56 -17.23
N SER A 165 -11.77 11.30 -16.04
CA SER A 165 -12.56 10.12 -15.64
C SER A 165 -12.38 8.82 -16.46
N VAL A 166 -11.61 7.86 -15.93
CA VAL A 166 -12.01 6.46 -15.69
C VAL A 166 -11.02 5.87 -14.66
N PHE A 167 -11.31 6.12 -13.39
CA PHE A 167 -11.15 5.20 -12.26
C PHE A 167 -11.73 5.95 -11.06
N GLN A 168 -13.06 6.14 -11.07
CA GLN A 168 -13.79 6.23 -9.81
C GLN A 168 -13.84 4.81 -9.21
N GLY A 169 -12.68 4.32 -8.80
CA GLY A 169 -12.58 3.50 -7.61
C GLY A 169 -12.73 4.46 -6.44
N SER A 170 -13.92 4.52 -5.89
CA SER A 170 -14.22 5.19 -4.63
C SER A 170 -13.28 4.67 -3.53
N GLY A 171 -12.20 5.40 -3.25
CA GLY A 171 -11.24 5.04 -2.22
C GLY A 171 -10.25 6.15 -1.96
N HIS A 172 -10.21 6.63 -0.72
CA HIS A 172 -9.05 7.35 -0.22
C HIS A 172 -7.78 6.51 -0.50
N PRO A 173 -6.60 7.09 -0.81
CA PRO A 173 -5.33 6.35 -1.01
C PRO A 173 -4.79 5.62 0.23
N SER A 174 -5.62 5.43 1.24
CA SER A 174 -5.35 4.55 2.36
C SER A 174 -6.04 3.23 2.07
N GLU A 175 -5.26 2.23 1.60
CA GLU A 175 -5.57 0.80 1.46
C GLU A 175 -5.56 0.20 0.04
N GLU A 176 -5.24 0.98 -1.00
CA GLU A 176 -4.83 0.38 -2.27
C GLU A 176 -3.37 -0.07 -2.18
N GLY A 177 -3.14 -1.38 -2.22
CA GLY A 177 -1.83 -2.00 -2.00
C GLY A 177 -0.75 -1.51 -2.95
N MET A 178 0.52 -1.68 -2.54
CA MET A 178 1.72 -1.26 -3.28
C MET A 178 1.73 -1.72 -4.75
N ILE A 179 1.13 -2.88 -5.04
CA ILE A 179 0.95 -3.42 -6.39
C ILE A 179 0.10 -2.48 -7.27
N ASN A 180 -1.06 -2.03 -6.80
CA ASN A 180 -1.95 -1.16 -7.57
C ASN A 180 -1.27 0.16 -7.93
N LEU A 181 -0.48 0.75 -7.02
CA LEU A 181 0.29 1.96 -7.32
C LEU A 181 1.33 1.74 -8.41
N VAL A 182 1.97 0.57 -8.45
CA VAL A 182 2.93 0.21 -9.52
C VAL A 182 2.18 0.02 -10.85
N LEU A 183 1.04 -0.68 -10.85
CA LEU A 183 0.21 -0.85 -12.03
C LEU A 183 -0.24 0.50 -12.61
N GLU A 184 -0.69 1.41 -11.74
CA GLU A 184 -1.15 2.75 -12.10
C GLU A 184 -0.04 3.61 -12.76
N CYS A 185 1.20 3.45 -12.28
CA CYS A 185 2.38 4.05 -12.92
C CYS A 185 2.67 3.44 -14.29
N ILE A 186 2.58 2.10 -14.40
CA ILE A 186 2.81 1.37 -15.64
C ILE A 186 1.76 1.80 -16.69
N ASP A 187 0.49 1.89 -16.32
CA ASP A 187 -0.59 2.28 -17.24
C ASP A 187 -0.42 3.68 -17.80
N ARG A 188 -0.04 4.67 -16.96
CA ARG A 188 0.24 6.04 -17.43
C ARG A 188 1.44 6.11 -18.36
N LEU A 189 2.49 5.35 -18.09
CA LEU A 189 3.66 5.29 -18.98
C LEU A 189 3.35 4.57 -20.30
N HIS A 190 2.42 3.61 -20.28
CA HIS A 190 1.97 2.92 -21.49
C HIS A 190 1.09 3.75 -22.41
N VAL A 191 0.64 4.95 -22.01
CA VAL A 191 -0.04 5.86 -22.96
C VAL A 191 0.91 6.29 -24.09
N TYR A 192 2.20 6.43 -23.77
CA TYR A 192 3.22 6.81 -24.75
C TYR A 192 3.67 5.59 -25.53
N SER A 193 3.71 5.70 -26.85
CA SER A 193 3.98 4.61 -27.81
C SER A 193 5.47 4.32 -28.02
N SER A 194 6.35 5.27 -27.71
CA SER A 194 7.81 5.12 -27.83
C SER A 194 8.55 6.12 -26.95
N ALA A 195 9.85 5.87 -26.74
CA ALA A 195 10.75 6.82 -26.08
C ALA A 195 10.77 8.21 -26.75
N ALA A 196 10.65 8.26 -28.08
CA ALA A 196 10.59 9.52 -28.83
C ALA A 196 9.29 10.29 -28.54
N HIS A 197 8.14 9.61 -28.54
CA HIS A 197 6.86 10.22 -28.18
C HIS A 197 6.89 10.77 -26.73
N PHE A 198 7.47 10.03 -25.78
CA PHE A 198 7.62 10.55 -24.43
C PHE A 198 8.57 11.75 -24.35
N ALA A 199 9.66 11.75 -25.14
CA ALA A 199 10.62 12.86 -25.21
C ALA A 199 9.99 14.18 -25.69
N GLU A 200 9.02 14.12 -26.60
CA GLU A 200 8.30 15.30 -27.12
C GLU A 200 7.49 16.00 -26.03
N VAL A 201 6.94 15.25 -25.09
CA VAL A 201 6.05 15.78 -24.05
C VAL A 201 6.81 16.09 -22.75
N ALA A 202 7.73 15.21 -22.34
CA ALA A 202 8.42 15.28 -21.06
C ALA A 202 9.87 15.80 -21.15
N GLY A 203 10.39 15.97 -22.38
CA GLY A 203 11.78 16.36 -22.64
C GLY A 203 12.70 15.18 -22.94
N ARG A 204 13.82 15.48 -23.63
CA ARG A 204 14.75 14.48 -24.15
C ARG A 204 15.32 13.52 -23.09
N GLU A 205 15.78 14.06 -21.96
CA GLU A 205 16.33 13.24 -20.87
C GLU A 205 15.30 12.24 -20.32
N ALA A 206 14.03 12.67 -20.20
CA ALA A 206 12.94 11.83 -19.73
C ALA A 206 12.61 10.72 -20.75
N GLY A 207 12.65 11.04 -22.05
CA GLY A 207 12.54 10.07 -23.14
C GLY A 207 13.61 9.00 -23.10
N GLU A 208 14.87 9.39 -22.91
CA GLU A 208 16.01 8.46 -22.80
C GLU A 208 15.86 7.49 -21.61
N ALA A 209 15.30 7.96 -20.49
CA ALA A 209 15.04 7.16 -19.29
C ALA A 209 13.71 6.36 -19.31
N TRP A 210 12.84 6.56 -20.30
CA TRP A 210 11.49 6.00 -20.33
C TRP A 210 11.50 4.46 -20.30
N ARG A 211 12.29 3.85 -21.19
CA ARG A 211 12.38 2.38 -21.32
C ARG A 211 12.97 1.72 -20.06
N SER A 212 14.01 2.32 -19.48
CA SER A 212 14.62 1.80 -18.25
C SER A 212 13.69 1.91 -17.06
N THR A 213 12.94 3.02 -16.96
CA THR A 213 11.92 3.22 -15.92
C THR A 213 10.81 2.19 -16.03
N LEU A 214 10.29 1.95 -17.24
CA LEU A 214 9.24 0.98 -17.47
C LEU A 214 9.67 -0.45 -17.11
N ASN A 215 10.89 -0.85 -17.51
CA ASN A 215 11.45 -2.14 -17.12
C ASN A 215 11.63 -2.26 -15.60
N SER A 216 12.12 -1.21 -14.93
CA SER A 216 12.29 -1.19 -13.47
C SER A 216 10.94 -1.35 -12.73
N LEU A 217 9.85 -0.80 -13.27
CA LEU A 217 8.51 -0.96 -12.71
C LEU A 217 8.01 -2.40 -12.83
N TYR A 218 8.25 -3.07 -13.95
CA TYR A 218 7.91 -4.49 -14.12
C TYR A 218 8.76 -5.40 -13.24
N GLU A 219 10.07 -5.14 -13.11
CA GLU A 219 10.93 -5.88 -12.18
C GLU A 219 10.47 -5.71 -10.73
N LEU A 220 10.10 -4.48 -10.34
CA LEU A 220 9.51 -4.22 -9.02
C LEU A 220 8.18 -4.97 -8.83
N LEU A 221 7.32 -4.99 -9.85
CA LEU A 221 6.06 -5.74 -9.82
C LEU A 221 6.33 -7.25 -9.64
N ALA A 222 7.30 -7.80 -10.36
CA ALA A 222 7.70 -9.20 -10.22
C ALA A 222 8.20 -9.49 -8.79
N ALA A 223 9.04 -8.60 -8.23
CA ALA A 223 9.54 -8.73 -6.86
C ALA A 223 8.44 -8.64 -5.79
N LEU A 224 7.38 -7.84 -6.02
CA LEU A 224 6.23 -7.75 -5.10
C LEU A 224 5.32 -8.98 -5.13
N ILE A 225 5.32 -9.74 -6.23
CA ILE A 225 4.46 -10.90 -6.45
C ILE A 225 5.18 -12.21 -6.09
N ARG A 226 6.47 -12.32 -6.39
CA ARG A 226 7.29 -13.53 -6.21
C ARG A 226 7.19 -14.10 -4.79
N GLY A 227 6.95 -15.40 -4.68
CA GLY A 227 6.84 -16.11 -3.41
C GLY A 227 5.62 -15.76 -2.56
N ASN A 228 4.65 -14.98 -3.09
CA ASN A 228 3.44 -14.60 -2.36
C ASN A 228 2.18 -15.02 -3.11
N ARG A 229 1.69 -16.23 -2.81
CA ARG A 229 0.48 -16.80 -3.43
C ARG A 229 -0.75 -15.90 -3.33
N LYS A 230 -0.92 -15.11 -2.26
CA LYS A 230 -2.05 -14.17 -2.14
C LYS A 230 -1.95 -13.05 -3.17
N ASN A 231 -0.75 -12.47 -3.33
CA ASN A 231 -0.52 -11.44 -4.32
C ASN A 231 -0.66 -12.00 -5.75
N CYS A 232 -0.16 -13.22 -6.00
CA CYS A 232 -0.33 -13.89 -7.30
C CYS A 232 -1.81 -14.13 -7.63
N ALA A 233 -2.60 -14.63 -6.68
CA ALA A 233 -4.04 -14.83 -6.86
C ALA A 233 -4.81 -13.52 -7.05
N GLN A 234 -4.41 -12.44 -6.37
CA GLN A 234 -4.98 -11.11 -6.62
C GLN A 234 -4.64 -10.61 -8.03
N PHE A 235 -3.39 -10.81 -8.46
CA PHE A 235 -2.92 -10.37 -9.76
C PHE A 235 -3.42 -11.24 -10.92
N SER A 236 -3.85 -12.48 -10.68
CA SER A 236 -4.28 -13.39 -11.75
C SER A 236 -5.48 -12.85 -12.53
N ALA A 237 -6.32 -12.00 -11.91
CA ALA A 237 -7.41 -11.28 -12.56
C ALA A 237 -6.93 -10.24 -13.60
N SER A 238 -5.65 -9.82 -13.54
CA SER A 238 -5.02 -8.83 -14.41
C SER A 238 -4.09 -9.47 -15.46
N LEU A 239 -4.15 -10.79 -15.67
CA LEU A 239 -3.32 -11.47 -16.68
C LEU A 239 -3.63 -11.02 -18.11
N ASP A 240 -4.91 -10.87 -18.47
CA ASP A 240 -5.32 -10.37 -19.77
C ASP A 240 -4.73 -8.97 -20.03
N TRP A 241 -4.73 -8.11 -19.00
CA TRP A 241 -4.07 -6.80 -19.03
C TRP A 241 -2.57 -6.94 -19.28
N LEU A 242 -1.86 -7.78 -18.52
CA LEU A 242 -0.41 -7.95 -18.64
C LEU A 242 -0.02 -8.44 -20.04
N ILE A 243 -0.75 -9.42 -20.57
CA ILE A 243 -0.48 -10.06 -21.86
C ILE A 243 -0.82 -9.11 -23.01
N SER A 244 -1.84 -8.26 -22.89
CA SER A 244 -2.12 -7.21 -23.89
C SER A 244 -0.97 -6.22 -24.05
N ARG A 245 -0.14 -6.02 -23.01
CA ARG A 245 1.04 -5.15 -23.07
C ARG A 245 2.25 -5.85 -23.71
N LEU A 246 2.23 -7.18 -23.80
CA LEU A 246 3.33 -8.00 -24.33
C LEU A 246 3.60 -7.73 -25.82
N GLU A 247 2.60 -7.25 -26.56
CA GLU A 247 2.74 -6.84 -27.97
C GLU A 247 3.71 -5.67 -28.15
N ARG A 248 4.01 -4.93 -27.06
CA ARG A 248 4.92 -3.80 -27.06
C ARG A 248 6.32 -4.26 -26.65
N LEU A 249 7.23 -4.28 -27.61
CA LEU A 249 8.57 -4.87 -27.51
C LEU A 249 9.49 -4.20 -26.47
N GLU A 250 9.16 -2.99 -26.01
CA GLU A 250 10.08 -2.15 -25.23
C GLU A 250 10.29 -2.62 -23.77
N ALA A 251 9.35 -3.40 -23.22
CA ALA A 251 9.40 -3.93 -21.85
C ALA A 251 9.17 -5.44 -21.76
N SER A 252 9.36 -6.18 -22.86
CA SER A 252 9.05 -7.61 -22.94
C SER A 252 9.80 -8.45 -21.89
N SER A 253 11.04 -8.10 -21.56
CA SER A 253 11.82 -8.79 -20.52
C SER A 253 11.16 -8.73 -19.13
N GLY A 254 10.73 -7.54 -18.71
CA GLY A 254 10.08 -7.35 -17.40
C GLY A 254 8.69 -7.99 -17.36
N ILE A 255 7.91 -7.86 -18.43
CA ILE A 255 6.57 -8.47 -18.54
C ILE A 255 6.67 -10.00 -18.46
N LEU A 256 7.62 -10.61 -19.19
CA LEU A 256 7.87 -12.05 -19.14
C LEU A 256 8.26 -12.52 -17.73
N GLU A 257 9.02 -11.71 -17.00
CA GLU A 257 9.40 -12.04 -15.63
C GLU A 257 8.20 -12.02 -14.66
N VAL A 258 7.31 -11.01 -14.77
CA VAL A 258 6.06 -10.98 -14.01
C VAL A 258 5.19 -12.19 -14.35
N LEU A 259 5.02 -12.48 -15.65
CA LEU A 259 4.23 -13.60 -16.12
C LEU A 259 4.78 -14.94 -15.59
N HIS A 260 6.08 -15.16 -15.69
CA HIS A 260 6.74 -16.34 -15.13
C HIS A 260 6.48 -16.46 -13.62
N CYS A 261 6.66 -15.37 -12.85
CA CYS A 261 6.42 -15.40 -11.40
C CYS A 261 4.97 -15.80 -11.06
N VAL A 262 3.98 -15.27 -11.77
CA VAL A 262 2.56 -15.56 -11.51
C VAL A 262 2.21 -17.00 -11.84
N LEU A 263 2.71 -17.52 -12.97
CA LEU A 263 2.41 -18.88 -13.44
C LEU A 263 3.05 -19.96 -12.56
N VAL A 264 4.25 -19.70 -12.04
CA VAL A 264 4.95 -20.63 -11.15
C VAL A 264 4.26 -20.69 -9.77
N GLU A 265 3.84 -19.55 -9.23
CA GLU A 265 3.38 -19.43 -7.84
C GLU A 265 1.87 -19.65 -7.66
N SER A 266 1.06 -19.44 -8.72
CA SER A 266 -0.39 -19.60 -8.66
C SER A 266 -0.89 -20.59 -9.72
N PRO A 267 -1.25 -21.83 -9.35
CA PRO A 267 -1.90 -22.76 -10.27
C PRO A 267 -3.25 -22.24 -10.76
N GLU A 268 -3.91 -21.36 -9.99
CA GLU A 268 -5.16 -20.72 -10.38
C GLU A 268 -4.98 -19.79 -11.60
N ALA A 269 -3.81 -19.17 -11.74
CA ALA A 269 -3.48 -18.35 -12.91
C ALA A 269 -3.48 -19.17 -14.22
N LEU A 270 -3.07 -20.44 -14.18
CA LEU A 270 -3.04 -21.30 -15.37
C LEU A 270 -4.44 -21.59 -15.90
N ASN A 271 -5.44 -21.62 -15.02
CA ASN A 271 -6.84 -21.83 -15.42
C ASN A 271 -7.42 -20.61 -16.15
N ILE A 272 -6.80 -19.44 -16.06
CA ILE A 272 -7.23 -18.20 -16.72
C ILE A 272 -6.59 -18.10 -18.13
N ILE A 273 -5.51 -18.82 -18.38
CA ILE A 273 -4.81 -18.78 -19.67
C ILE A 273 -5.70 -19.34 -20.79
N LYS A 274 -5.83 -18.55 -21.86
CA LYS A 274 -6.58 -18.87 -23.07
C LYS A 274 -5.62 -19.06 -24.25
N GLU A 275 -6.10 -19.67 -25.32
CA GLU A 275 -5.33 -19.84 -26.57
C GLU A 275 -4.76 -18.51 -27.10
N GLY A 276 -5.54 -17.42 -27.03
CA GLY A 276 -5.08 -16.10 -27.46
C GLY A 276 -3.82 -15.63 -26.72
N HIS A 277 -3.72 -15.92 -25.41
CA HIS A 277 -2.54 -15.58 -24.61
C HIS A 277 -1.31 -16.36 -25.06
N ILE A 278 -1.48 -17.66 -25.31
CA ILE A 278 -0.41 -18.54 -25.77
C ILE A 278 0.11 -18.08 -27.14
N LYS A 279 -0.79 -17.72 -28.07
CA LYS A 279 -0.44 -17.12 -29.37
C LYS A 279 0.38 -15.84 -29.21
N SER A 280 -0.04 -14.92 -28.35
CA SER A 280 0.71 -13.69 -28.09
C SER A 280 2.13 -13.97 -27.57
N ILE A 281 2.29 -14.93 -26.65
CA ILE A 281 3.60 -15.33 -26.09
C ILE A 281 4.47 -15.98 -27.18
N ILE A 282 3.92 -16.90 -27.97
CA ILE A 282 4.64 -17.57 -29.06
C ILE A 282 5.08 -16.56 -30.13
N SER A 283 4.25 -15.58 -30.46
CA SER A 283 4.59 -14.51 -31.41
C SER A 283 5.83 -13.69 -31.00
N LEU A 284 6.20 -13.71 -29.71
CA LEU A 284 7.44 -13.07 -29.26
C LEU A 284 8.68 -13.81 -29.71
N LEU A 285 8.63 -15.13 -29.89
CA LEU A 285 9.79 -15.90 -30.41
C LEU A 285 10.13 -15.45 -31.83
N ASP A 286 9.11 -15.13 -32.63
CA ASP A 286 9.28 -14.57 -33.96
C ASP A 286 9.80 -13.12 -33.89
N LYS A 287 9.17 -12.26 -33.08
CA LYS A 287 9.50 -10.82 -33.01
C LYS A 287 10.82 -10.49 -32.30
N HIS A 288 11.20 -11.23 -31.25
CA HIS A 288 12.41 -10.98 -30.44
C HIS A 288 13.53 -11.98 -30.70
N GLY A 289 13.31 -12.98 -31.55
CA GLY A 289 14.25 -14.06 -31.77
C GLY A 289 14.42 -14.97 -30.55
N ARG A 290 15.59 -15.61 -30.43
CA ARG A 290 15.89 -16.63 -29.41
C ARG A 290 16.03 -16.00 -28.02
N ASN A 291 14.93 -15.90 -27.29
CA ASN A 291 14.88 -15.42 -25.90
C ASN A 291 14.54 -16.57 -24.94
N HIS A 292 15.49 -16.94 -24.08
CA HIS A 292 15.29 -18.03 -23.11
C HIS A 292 14.13 -17.77 -22.14
N LYS A 293 13.85 -16.50 -21.78
CA LYS A 293 12.74 -16.16 -20.88
C LYS A 293 11.37 -16.52 -21.46
N VAL A 294 11.21 -16.46 -22.78
CA VAL A 294 9.96 -16.87 -23.44
C VAL A 294 9.78 -18.38 -23.31
N LEU A 295 10.85 -19.15 -23.46
CA LEU A 295 10.84 -20.60 -23.27
C LEU A 295 10.57 -20.97 -21.81
N ASP A 296 11.13 -20.23 -20.85
CA ASP A 296 10.88 -20.42 -19.42
C ASP A 296 9.39 -20.23 -19.07
N VAL A 297 8.75 -19.21 -19.66
CA VAL A 297 7.30 -18.98 -19.53
C VAL A 297 6.49 -20.12 -20.17
N LEU A 298 6.83 -20.53 -21.39
CA LEU A 298 6.14 -21.65 -22.07
C LEU A 298 6.29 -22.97 -21.29
N CYS A 299 7.45 -23.21 -20.67
CA CYS A 299 7.66 -24.36 -19.78
C CYS A 299 6.75 -24.28 -18.55
N SER A 300 6.64 -23.10 -17.93
CA SER A 300 5.79 -22.86 -16.77
C SER A 300 4.29 -22.98 -17.07
N LEU A 301 3.88 -22.75 -18.33
CA LEU A 301 2.51 -23.00 -18.79
C LEU A 301 2.17 -24.49 -18.91
N CYS A 302 3.16 -25.33 -19.18
CA CYS A 302 3.00 -26.78 -19.37
C CYS A 302 2.96 -27.55 -18.05
N VAL A 303 3.73 -27.11 -17.04
CA VAL A 303 3.88 -27.81 -15.76
C VAL A 303 3.87 -26.82 -14.61
N CYS A 304 3.04 -27.06 -13.61
CA CYS A 304 2.97 -26.27 -12.39
C CYS A 304 2.99 -27.21 -11.18
N HIS A 305 3.93 -26.99 -10.25
CA HIS A 305 4.11 -27.83 -9.05
C HIS A 305 4.13 -29.34 -9.35
N GLY A 306 4.74 -29.74 -10.47
CA GLY A 306 4.83 -31.15 -10.89
C GLY A 306 3.59 -31.72 -11.58
N VAL A 307 2.52 -30.92 -11.74
CA VAL A 307 1.30 -31.32 -12.46
C VAL A 307 1.29 -30.74 -13.87
N ALA A 308 1.05 -31.60 -14.86
CA ALA A 308 0.99 -31.22 -16.27
C ALA A 308 -0.39 -30.63 -16.64
N VAL A 309 -0.39 -29.51 -17.38
CA VAL A 309 -1.59 -28.85 -17.91
C VAL A 309 -1.77 -29.22 -19.39
N ARG A 310 -2.50 -30.31 -19.66
CA ARG A 310 -2.64 -30.88 -21.02
C ARG A 310 -3.24 -29.91 -22.04
N SER A 311 -4.18 -29.07 -21.64
CA SER A 311 -4.79 -28.07 -22.54
C SER A 311 -3.73 -27.13 -23.11
N ASN A 312 -2.85 -26.61 -22.25
CA ASN A 312 -1.79 -25.69 -22.65
C ASN A 312 -0.75 -26.40 -23.52
N GLN A 313 -0.41 -27.66 -23.20
CA GLN A 313 0.52 -28.46 -24.00
C GLN A 313 0.03 -28.64 -25.44
N HIS A 314 -1.24 -29.00 -25.64
CA HIS A 314 -1.81 -29.13 -26.98
C HIS A 314 -1.81 -27.79 -27.73
N LEU A 315 -2.27 -26.72 -27.08
CA LEU A 315 -2.29 -25.38 -27.69
C LEU A 315 -0.88 -24.90 -28.08
N ILE A 316 0.14 -25.16 -27.25
CA ILE A 316 1.52 -24.80 -27.58
C ILE A 316 2.01 -25.63 -28.77
N CYS A 317 1.77 -26.94 -28.81
CA CYS A 317 2.16 -27.79 -29.93
C CYS A 317 1.51 -27.32 -31.26
N ASP A 318 0.21 -27.05 -31.24
CA ASP A 318 -0.52 -26.64 -32.45
C ASP A 318 -0.03 -25.29 -32.99
N ASN A 319 0.35 -24.36 -32.11
CA ASN A 319 0.80 -23.03 -32.50
C ASN A 319 2.31 -22.95 -32.83
N LEU A 320 3.14 -23.85 -32.30
CA LEU A 320 4.55 -23.96 -32.69
C LEU A 320 4.72 -24.52 -34.11
N LEU A 321 3.75 -25.29 -34.61
CA LEU A 321 3.74 -25.81 -35.99
C LEU A 321 3.34 -24.75 -37.03
N LEU A 322 2.81 -23.61 -36.58
CA LEU A 322 2.32 -22.51 -37.43
C LEU A 322 3.28 -21.31 -37.48
N LEU A 323 4.37 -21.35 -36.71
CA LEU A 323 5.54 -20.46 -36.84
C LEU A 323 6.44 -20.96 -37.99
#